data_AF-A0A1B9S932-F1
#
_entry.id   AF-A0A1B9S932-F1
#
_cell.length_a   1.000
_cell.length_b   1.000
_cell.length_c   1.000
_cell.angle_alpha   90.00
_cell.angle_beta   90.00
_cell.angle_gamma   90.00
#
_symmetry.space_group_name_H-M   'P 1'
#
loop_
_entity.id
_entity.type
_entity.pdbx_description
1 polymer ?
#
loop_
_entity_poly.entity_id
_entity_poly.type
_entity_poly.pdbx_seq_one_letter_code
_entity_poly.pdbx_strand_id
1 'polypeptide(L)'
;MAAVSKSLGDLNDRSRRANEIERKLAEGQAVIELDTASIEPSFVQDRMEGDIDGLLASIREQGQQVPILVRPHPEQPGQYQVAFGHRRLRAITELGRQVKAIVRDLTDEQLVIAQGQENNEREDLSFIEKARFAARLKERFSRDVITAAMSVDKSDLTRMFNIVDALPVELIDAIGPAPGVGRRSWIELVELLEKAPAPQEATQFALGLRALASQDRFKEVVTHLKPRRIVARGVPDVLAAPDGSRLAQVKQSKAKVEIMIDRKATPDFAAFVLEQVPALYAEYRAKHRQKKEA
;
A
#
# COMPACT_ATOMS: atom_id res chain seq x y z
N MET A 1 -31.22 9.94 66.25
CA MET A 1 -31.11 10.93 65.16
C MET A 1 -29.69 11.13 64.63
N ALA A 2 -28.63 11.15 65.47
CA ALA A 2 -27.26 11.41 65.02
C ALA A 2 -26.58 10.30 64.17
N ALA A 3 -26.94 9.03 64.36
CA ALA A 3 -26.35 7.92 63.60
C ALA A 3 -26.85 7.86 62.13
N VAL A 4 -28.08 8.33 61.88
CA VAL A 4 -28.70 8.31 60.55
C VAL A 4 -28.15 9.44 59.67
N SER A 5 -27.85 10.61 60.23
CA SER A 5 -27.27 11.71 59.45
C SER A 5 -25.83 11.45 59.02
N LYS A 6 -25.05 10.72 59.84
CA LYS A 6 -23.68 10.31 59.49
C LYS A 6 -23.65 9.28 58.36
N SER A 7 -24.61 8.35 58.37
CA SER A 7 -24.80 7.35 57.29
C SER A 7 -25.25 7.97 55.96
N LEU A 8 -26.08 9.03 55.99
CA LEU A 8 -26.50 9.77 54.80
C LEU A 8 -25.37 10.65 54.23
N GLY A 9 -24.52 11.20 55.08
CA GLY A 9 -23.30 11.93 54.68
C GLY A 9 -22.30 11.03 53.94
N ASP A 10 -22.03 9.83 54.48
CA ASP A 10 -21.12 8.86 53.86
C ASP A 10 -21.64 8.32 52.51
N LEU A 11 -22.97 8.15 52.37
CA LEU A 11 -23.59 7.74 51.11
C LEU A 11 -23.51 8.84 50.04
N ASN A 12 -23.74 10.10 50.41
CA ASN A 12 -23.59 11.25 49.51
C ASN A 12 -22.13 11.46 49.07
N ASP A 13 -21.17 11.25 49.97
CA ASP A 13 -19.75 11.37 49.64
C ASP A 13 -19.26 10.24 48.74
N ARG A 14 -19.79 9.02 48.89
CA ARG A 14 -19.55 7.92 47.95
C ARG A 14 -20.15 8.19 46.58
N SER A 15 -21.38 8.70 46.53
CA SER A 15 -22.05 9.06 45.28
C SER A 15 -21.33 10.20 44.54
N ARG A 16 -20.87 11.25 45.25
CA ARG A 16 -20.04 12.30 44.64
C ARG A 16 -18.72 11.79 44.10
N ARG A 17 -18.02 10.92 44.85
CA ARG A 17 -16.77 10.32 44.38
C ARG A 17 -16.98 9.42 43.17
N ALA A 18 -18.07 8.64 43.15
CA ALA A 18 -18.44 7.84 41.99
C ALA A 18 -18.71 8.72 40.77
N ASN A 19 -19.51 9.78 40.93
CA ASN A 19 -19.80 10.72 39.84
C ASN A 19 -18.56 11.52 39.40
N GLU A 20 -17.63 11.83 40.30
CA GLU A 20 -16.37 12.50 39.97
C GLU A 20 -15.40 11.55 39.24
N ILE A 21 -15.39 10.26 39.61
CA ILE A 21 -14.66 9.22 38.89
C ILE A 21 -15.28 9.02 37.51
N GLU A 22 -16.61 8.93 37.39
CA GLU A 22 -17.34 8.87 36.12
C GLU A 22 -17.07 10.10 35.25
N ARG A 23 -17.01 11.30 35.85
CA ARG A 23 -16.66 12.52 35.11
C ARG A 23 -15.20 12.53 34.67
N LYS A 24 -14.25 12.11 35.52
CA LYS A 24 -12.82 11.99 35.15
C LYS A 24 -12.57 10.88 34.14
N LEU A 25 -13.39 9.83 34.15
CA LEU A 25 -13.46 8.79 33.12
C LEU A 25 -13.93 9.40 31.80
N ALA A 26 -15.07 10.13 31.81
CA ALA A 26 -15.61 10.80 30.62
C ALA A 26 -14.68 11.88 30.05
N GLU A 27 -13.95 12.60 30.90
CA GLU A 27 -12.90 13.57 30.52
C GLU A 27 -11.59 12.89 30.04
N GLY A 28 -11.53 11.55 30.03
CA GLY A 28 -10.41 10.77 29.50
C GLY A 28 -9.13 10.84 30.34
N GLN A 29 -9.25 11.06 31.66
CA GLN A 29 -8.13 11.25 32.59
C GLN A 29 -7.81 10.02 33.44
N ALA A 30 -8.61 8.95 33.37
CA ALA A 30 -8.39 7.72 34.12
C ALA A 30 -8.21 6.52 33.17
N VAL A 31 -7.15 5.75 33.40
CA VAL A 31 -6.94 4.45 32.77
C VAL A 31 -7.65 3.40 33.62
N ILE A 32 -8.52 2.60 33.00
CA ILE A 32 -9.20 1.48 33.64
C ILE A 32 -8.83 0.15 32.98
N GLU A 33 -9.06 -0.95 33.68
CA GLU A 33 -8.92 -2.29 33.12
C GLU A 33 -10.29 -2.80 32.67
N LEU A 34 -10.38 -3.25 31.41
CA LEU A 34 -11.57 -3.79 30.81
C LEU A 34 -11.35 -5.24 30.38
N ASP A 35 -12.41 -6.03 30.41
CA ASP A 35 -12.40 -7.36 29.80
C ASP A 35 -12.34 -7.20 28.27
N THR A 36 -11.39 -7.87 27.63
CA THR A 36 -11.28 -7.92 26.17
C THR A 36 -12.55 -8.46 25.49
N ALA A 37 -13.30 -9.32 26.17
CA ALA A 37 -14.58 -9.84 25.66
C ALA A 37 -15.70 -8.77 25.61
N SER A 38 -15.52 -7.66 26.35
CA SER A 38 -16.45 -6.52 26.36
C SER A 38 -16.12 -5.44 25.32
N ILE A 39 -15.13 -5.69 24.45
CA ILE A 39 -14.63 -4.70 23.49
C ILE A 39 -14.78 -5.23 22.06
N GLU A 40 -15.55 -4.51 21.27
CA GLU A 40 -15.72 -4.75 19.85
C GLU A 40 -14.72 -3.93 19.01
N PRO A 41 -14.29 -4.47 17.86
CA PRO A 41 -13.49 -3.71 16.90
C PRO A 41 -14.22 -2.47 16.39
N SER A 42 -13.46 -1.49 15.89
CA SER A 42 -14.04 -0.36 15.17
C SER A 42 -14.86 -0.85 13.96
N PHE A 43 -15.96 -0.16 13.68
CA PHE A 43 -16.80 -0.41 12.51
C PHE A 43 -16.11 -0.04 11.19
N VAL A 44 -14.94 0.60 11.24
CA VAL A 44 -14.06 0.82 10.08
C VAL A 44 -12.68 0.28 10.40
N GLN A 45 -12.22 -0.69 9.61
CA GLN A 45 -10.86 -1.20 9.72
C GLN A 45 -9.86 -0.15 9.16
N ASP A 46 -8.88 0.25 9.97
CA ASP A 46 -7.81 1.21 9.62
C ASP A 46 -6.59 0.58 8.97
N ARG A 47 -6.26 -0.65 9.34
CA ARG A 47 -5.02 -1.32 8.91
C ARG A 47 -5.30 -2.66 8.24
N MET A 48 -4.44 -3.06 7.31
CA MET A 48 -4.44 -4.44 6.85
C MET A 48 -3.94 -5.37 7.96
N GLU A 49 -4.31 -6.65 7.90
CA GLU A 49 -3.81 -7.64 8.86
C GLU A 49 -2.28 -7.70 8.80
N GLY A 50 -1.65 -7.56 9.96
CA GLY A 50 -0.20 -7.55 10.11
C GLY A 50 0.22 -8.34 11.34
N ASP A 51 1.52 -8.64 11.40
CA ASP A 51 2.12 -9.41 12.48
C ASP A 51 2.03 -8.66 13.83
N ILE A 52 1.67 -9.40 14.88
CA ILE A 52 1.63 -8.92 16.26
C ILE A 52 2.64 -9.62 17.17
N ASP A 53 3.42 -10.59 16.68
CA ASP A 53 4.29 -11.46 17.48
C ASP A 53 5.27 -10.65 18.33
N GLY A 54 5.91 -9.64 17.74
CA GLY A 54 6.81 -8.74 18.46
C GLY A 54 6.10 -7.92 19.54
N LEU A 55 4.89 -7.43 19.25
CA LEU A 55 4.09 -6.67 20.23
C LEU A 55 3.58 -7.57 21.35
N LEU A 56 3.16 -8.79 21.02
CA LEU A 56 2.68 -9.80 21.95
C LEU A 56 3.79 -10.28 22.88
N ALA A 57 5.01 -10.49 22.36
CA ALA A 57 6.18 -10.80 23.18
C ALA A 57 6.52 -9.66 24.14
N SER A 58 6.54 -8.42 23.65
CA SER A 58 6.78 -7.23 24.47
C SER A 58 5.73 -7.06 25.58
N ILE A 59 4.43 -7.22 25.27
CA ILE A 59 3.35 -7.13 26.26
C ILE A 59 3.42 -8.29 27.27
N ARG A 60 3.85 -9.48 26.85
CA ARG A 60 4.04 -10.61 27.77
C ARG A 60 5.13 -10.31 28.79
N GLU A 61 6.26 -9.74 28.36
CA GLU A 61 7.42 -9.47 29.22
C GLU A 61 7.23 -8.21 30.08
N GLN A 62 6.76 -7.11 29.48
CA GLN A 62 6.76 -5.79 30.11
C GLN A 62 5.35 -5.33 30.52
N GLY A 63 4.31 -6.08 30.16
CA GLY A 63 2.92 -5.66 30.35
C GLY A 63 2.48 -4.57 29.37
N GLN A 64 1.22 -4.15 29.50
CA GLN A 64 0.69 -3.05 28.70
C GLN A 64 1.17 -1.69 29.26
N GLN A 65 2.00 -1.02 28.47
CA GLN A 65 2.53 0.32 28.77
C GLN A 65 1.61 1.45 28.32
N VAL A 66 1.05 1.33 27.11
CA VAL A 66 0.19 2.36 26.51
C VAL A 66 -1.26 1.85 26.49
N PRO A 67 -2.23 2.59 27.06
CA PRO A 67 -3.63 2.20 27.02
C PRO A 67 -4.20 2.21 25.59
N ILE A 68 -5.31 1.52 25.37
CA ILE A 68 -6.13 1.71 24.16
C ILE A 68 -7.15 2.84 24.41
N LEU A 69 -7.71 3.42 23.35
CA LEU A 69 -8.86 4.31 23.47
C LEU A 69 -10.11 3.57 23.01
N VAL A 70 -11.15 3.61 23.84
CA VAL A 70 -12.46 3.05 23.53
C VAL A 70 -13.54 4.09 23.78
N ARG A 71 -14.71 3.87 23.19
CA ARG A 71 -15.97 4.52 23.58
C ARG A 71 -16.98 3.49 24.06
N PRO A 72 -18.00 3.87 24.85
CA PRO A 72 -19.17 3.02 25.05
C PRO A 72 -19.84 2.68 23.71
N HIS A 73 -20.27 1.43 23.54
CA HIS A 73 -20.97 1.02 22.32
C HIS A 73 -22.32 1.74 22.23
N PRO A 74 -22.66 2.38 21.09
CA PRO A 74 -23.89 3.18 20.98
C PRO A 74 -25.17 2.37 21.15
N GLU A 75 -25.16 1.10 20.72
CA GLU A 75 -26.34 0.22 20.74
C GLU A 75 -26.32 -0.89 21.82
N GLN A 76 -25.18 -1.12 22.49
CA GLN A 76 -24.98 -2.28 23.36
C GLN A 76 -24.49 -1.83 24.74
N PRO A 77 -25.38 -1.64 25.72
CA PRO A 77 -24.98 -1.23 27.06
C PRO A 77 -23.98 -2.20 27.69
N GLY A 78 -22.90 -1.65 28.27
CA GLY A 78 -21.83 -2.45 28.88
C GLY A 78 -20.79 -3.01 27.90
N GLN A 79 -20.98 -2.80 26.58
CA GLN A 79 -19.97 -3.05 25.56
C GLN A 79 -19.23 -1.77 25.21
N TYR A 80 -18.02 -1.92 24.68
CA TYR A 80 -17.16 -0.84 24.22
C TYR A 80 -16.76 -1.05 22.76
N GLN A 81 -16.46 0.04 22.06
CA GLN A 81 -15.87 0.00 20.73
C GLN A 81 -14.49 0.65 20.77
N VAL A 82 -13.49 -0.03 20.21
CA VAL A 82 -12.13 0.52 20.15
C VAL A 82 -12.04 1.61 19.07
N ALA A 83 -11.47 2.75 19.45
CA ALA A 83 -11.11 3.84 18.53
C ALA A 83 -9.68 3.66 18.01
N PHE A 84 -8.72 3.35 18.88
CA PHE A 84 -7.36 3.01 18.47
C PHE A 84 -6.71 1.98 19.39
N GLY A 85 -5.64 1.34 18.89
CA GLY A 85 -4.92 0.29 19.62
C GLY A 85 -5.38 -1.13 19.28
N HIS A 86 -5.98 -1.34 18.10
CA HIS A 86 -6.47 -2.62 17.61
C HIS A 86 -5.45 -3.78 17.75
N ARG A 87 -4.19 -3.57 17.32
CA ARG A 87 -3.12 -4.59 17.43
C ARG A 87 -2.82 -4.97 18.90
N ARG A 88 -2.92 -4.00 19.80
CA ARG A 88 -2.69 -4.18 21.23
C ARG A 88 -3.85 -4.93 21.89
N LEU A 89 -5.08 -4.58 21.54
CA LEU A 89 -6.27 -5.32 21.96
C LEU A 89 -6.14 -6.79 21.54
N ARG A 90 -5.79 -7.06 20.27
CA ARG A 90 -5.59 -8.43 19.77
C ARG A 90 -4.50 -9.17 20.55
N ALA A 91 -3.33 -8.57 20.73
CA ALA A 91 -2.23 -9.19 21.47
C ALA A 91 -2.60 -9.51 22.93
N ILE A 92 -3.33 -8.63 23.61
CA ILE A 92 -3.78 -8.84 24.99
C ILE A 92 -4.88 -9.90 25.08
N THR A 93 -5.78 -9.93 24.09
CA THR A 93 -6.81 -10.97 23.96
C THR A 93 -6.17 -12.35 23.81
N GLU A 94 -5.14 -12.47 22.97
CA GLU A 94 -4.39 -13.72 22.80
C GLU A 94 -3.66 -14.16 24.09
N LEU A 95 -3.31 -13.21 24.97
CA LEU A 95 -2.73 -13.49 26.29
C LEU A 95 -3.79 -13.79 27.37
N GLY A 96 -5.08 -13.63 27.07
CA GLY A 96 -6.18 -13.84 28.03
C GLY A 96 -6.14 -12.88 29.24
N ARG A 97 -5.69 -11.63 29.02
CA ARG A 97 -5.55 -10.62 30.08
C ARG A 97 -6.56 -9.48 29.90
N GLN A 98 -6.84 -8.76 30.97
CA GLN A 98 -7.57 -7.49 30.88
C GLN A 98 -6.72 -6.42 30.18
N VAL A 99 -7.39 -5.52 29.47
CA VAL A 99 -6.75 -4.43 28.72
C VAL A 99 -6.92 -3.11 29.45
N LYS A 100 -5.82 -2.37 29.58
CA LYS A 100 -5.82 -0.98 30.02
C LYS A 100 -6.41 -0.10 28.92
N ALA A 101 -7.47 0.61 29.24
CA ALA A 101 -8.21 1.45 28.31
C ALA A 101 -8.51 2.82 28.91
N ILE A 102 -8.56 3.83 28.05
CA ILE A 102 -9.18 5.11 28.33
C ILE A 102 -10.56 5.05 27.67
N VAL A 103 -11.62 5.31 28.42
CA VAL A 103 -12.98 5.42 27.89
C VAL A 103 -13.27 6.88 27.61
N ARG A 104 -13.77 7.21 26.42
CA ARG A 104 -14.28 8.54 26.10
C ARG A 104 -15.61 8.44 25.37
N ASP A 105 -16.52 9.36 25.66
CA ASP A 105 -17.74 9.49 24.88
C ASP A 105 -17.40 10.13 23.53
N LEU A 106 -17.52 9.34 22.46
CA LEU A 106 -17.18 9.76 21.10
C LEU A 106 -18.35 9.45 20.16
N THR A 107 -18.74 10.44 19.36
CA THR A 107 -19.59 10.19 18.17
C THR A 107 -18.84 9.35 17.14
N ASP A 108 -19.56 8.83 16.14
CA ASP A 108 -18.93 8.06 15.04
C ASP A 108 -17.86 8.88 14.32
N GLU A 109 -18.13 10.17 14.09
CA GLU A 109 -17.18 11.11 13.48
C GLU A 109 -15.93 11.30 14.36
N GLN A 110 -16.13 11.52 15.67
CA GLN A 110 -15.01 11.70 16.59
C GLN A 110 -14.18 10.44 16.75
N LEU A 111 -14.80 9.25 16.73
CA LEU A 111 -14.11 7.97 16.78
C LEU A 111 -13.19 7.81 15.58
N VAL A 112 -13.70 8.02 14.35
CA VAL A 112 -12.87 7.84 13.14
C VAL A 112 -11.80 8.91 13.01
N ILE A 113 -12.04 10.12 13.52
CA ILE A 113 -11.01 11.17 13.61
C ILE A 113 -9.91 10.74 14.57
N ALA A 114 -10.24 10.26 15.77
CA ALA A 114 -9.26 9.78 16.75
C ALA A 114 -8.46 8.58 16.20
N GLN A 115 -9.15 7.65 15.54
CA GLN A 115 -8.53 6.50 14.88
C GLN A 115 -7.55 6.93 13.77
N GLY A 116 -7.95 7.88 12.93
CA GLY A 116 -7.10 8.39 11.85
C GLY A 116 -5.89 9.17 12.36
N GLN A 117 -6.07 10.04 13.35
CA GLN A 117 -5.00 10.84 13.95
C GLN A 117 -3.91 9.96 14.58
N GLU A 118 -4.30 8.95 15.37
CA GLU A 118 -3.35 8.03 15.99
C GLU A 118 -2.54 7.25 14.94
N ASN A 119 -3.17 6.92 13.81
CA ASN A 119 -2.49 6.26 12.69
C ASN A 119 -1.58 7.19 11.89
N ASN A 120 -1.87 8.49 11.82
CA ASN A 120 -1.01 9.46 11.14
C ASN A 120 0.25 9.80 11.94
N GLU A 121 0.16 9.75 13.27
CA GLU A 121 1.30 9.90 14.18
C GLU A 121 2.28 8.71 14.08
N ARG A 122 1.84 7.59 13.51
CA ARG A 122 2.68 6.43 13.27
C ARG A 122 3.42 6.54 11.94
N GLU A 123 4.73 6.38 12.01
CA GLU A 123 5.60 6.34 10.83
C GLU A 123 5.44 5.05 10.00
N ASP A 124 4.78 4.01 10.55
CA ASP A 124 4.71 2.69 9.93
C ASP A 124 3.51 2.46 9.00
N LEU A 125 2.57 3.41 8.89
CA LEU A 125 1.39 3.24 8.04
C LEU A 125 1.71 3.54 6.57
N SER A 126 1.49 2.56 5.70
CA SER A 126 1.77 2.68 4.27
C SER A 126 0.79 3.61 3.54
N PHE A 127 1.20 4.11 2.37
CA PHE A 127 0.35 4.95 1.53
C PHE A 127 -0.99 4.28 1.18
N ILE A 128 -0.94 2.99 0.82
CA ILE A 128 -2.14 2.26 0.41
C ILE A 128 -3.08 1.98 1.57
N GLU A 129 -2.56 1.72 2.78
CA GLU A 129 -3.40 1.60 3.99
C GLU A 129 -4.14 2.91 4.28
N LYS A 130 -3.43 4.05 4.24
CA LYS A 130 -4.04 5.38 4.38
C LYS A 130 -5.14 5.62 3.34
N ALA A 131 -4.85 5.32 2.07
CA ALA A 131 -5.80 5.51 1.00
C ALA A 131 -7.04 4.61 1.14
N ARG A 132 -6.88 3.35 1.55
CA ARG A 132 -8.00 2.43 1.80
C ARG A 132 -8.83 2.83 3.00
N PHE A 133 -8.20 3.25 4.09
CA PHE A 133 -8.91 3.75 5.26
C PHE A 133 -9.78 4.94 4.87
N ALA A 134 -9.21 5.92 4.17
CA ALA A 134 -9.96 7.05 3.63
C ALA A 134 -11.13 6.60 2.73
N ALA A 135 -10.89 5.62 1.84
CA ALA A 135 -11.93 5.11 0.93
C ALA A 135 -13.08 4.43 1.68
N ARG A 136 -12.81 3.67 2.75
CA ARG A 136 -13.84 3.05 3.61
C ARG A 136 -14.69 4.10 4.33
N LEU A 137 -14.10 5.23 4.73
CA LEU A 137 -14.84 6.32 5.39
C LEU A 137 -15.84 7.02 4.44
N LYS A 138 -15.60 6.99 3.12
CA LYS A 138 -16.44 7.63 2.09
C LYS A 138 -17.90 7.16 2.10
N GLU A 139 -18.16 5.95 2.57
CA GLU A 139 -19.50 5.37 2.64
C GLU A 139 -20.39 6.00 3.72
N ARG A 140 -19.78 6.54 4.79
CA ARG A 140 -20.50 6.96 6.00
C ARG A 140 -20.24 8.39 6.43
N PHE A 141 -19.15 9.01 5.97
CA PHE A 141 -18.70 10.30 6.48
C PHE A 141 -18.54 11.35 5.38
N SER A 142 -18.69 12.61 5.78
CA SER A 142 -18.44 13.76 4.90
C SER A 142 -16.95 13.88 4.56
N ARG A 143 -16.64 14.54 3.44
CA ARG A 143 -15.25 14.80 3.06
C ARG A 143 -14.46 15.56 4.13
N ASP A 144 -15.11 16.46 4.86
CA ASP A 144 -14.43 17.27 5.88
C ASP A 144 -14.00 16.40 7.08
N VAL A 145 -14.85 15.44 7.51
CA VAL A 145 -14.50 14.45 8.54
C VAL A 145 -13.32 13.58 8.08
N ILE A 146 -13.34 13.14 6.82
CA ILE A 146 -12.25 12.30 6.28
C ILE A 146 -10.94 13.09 6.23
N THR A 147 -10.96 14.35 5.78
CA THR A 147 -9.74 15.19 5.80
C THR A 147 -9.21 15.43 7.21
N ALA A 148 -10.10 15.58 8.20
CA ALA A 148 -9.70 15.74 9.61
C ALA A 148 -9.08 14.45 10.18
N ALA A 149 -9.66 13.29 9.87
CA ALA A 149 -9.12 11.99 10.28
C ALA A 149 -7.77 11.69 9.62
N MET A 150 -7.62 12.06 8.35
CA MET A 150 -6.42 11.76 7.55
C MET A 150 -5.31 12.81 7.69
N SER A 151 -5.58 13.98 8.27
CA SER A 151 -4.65 15.11 8.32
C SER A 151 -4.09 15.50 6.93
N VAL A 152 -4.92 15.42 5.88
CA VAL A 152 -4.55 15.75 4.49
C VAL A 152 -5.52 16.77 3.89
N ASP A 153 -5.09 17.43 2.81
CA ASP A 153 -5.95 18.33 2.05
C ASP A 153 -6.92 17.59 1.10
N LYS A 154 -7.91 18.32 0.58
CA LYS A 154 -8.95 17.79 -0.31
C LYS A 154 -8.39 17.25 -1.63
N SER A 155 -7.27 17.79 -2.11
CA SER A 155 -6.63 17.36 -3.35
C SER A 155 -5.91 16.03 -3.17
N ASP A 156 -5.21 15.86 -2.05
CA ASP A 156 -4.55 14.60 -1.69
C ASP A 156 -5.56 13.49 -1.42
N LEU A 157 -6.66 13.82 -0.74
CA LEU A 157 -7.76 12.88 -0.55
C LEU A 157 -8.35 12.39 -1.89
N THR A 158 -8.54 13.31 -2.85
CA THR A 158 -9.03 12.95 -4.19
C THR A 158 -8.04 12.03 -4.93
N ARG A 159 -6.73 12.29 -4.81
CA ARG A 159 -5.69 11.43 -5.39
C ARG A 159 -5.68 10.03 -4.78
N MET A 160 -5.88 9.91 -3.47
CA MET A 160 -6.00 8.62 -2.78
C MET A 160 -7.19 7.83 -3.31
N PHE A 161 -8.37 8.47 -3.42
CA PHE A 161 -9.56 7.83 -3.96
C PHE A 161 -9.37 7.33 -5.38
N ASN A 162 -8.80 8.16 -6.27
CA ASN A 162 -8.59 7.75 -7.67
C ASN A 162 -7.70 6.50 -7.80
N ILE A 163 -6.74 6.31 -6.89
CA ILE A 163 -5.86 5.12 -6.91
C ILE A 163 -6.62 3.90 -6.40
N VAL A 164 -7.31 4.01 -5.27
CA VAL A 164 -8.03 2.87 -4.66
C VAL A 164 -9.22 2.44 -5.51
N ASP A 165 -9.98 3.41 -6.04
CA ASP A 165 -11.15 3.14 -6.88
C ASP A 165 -10.76 2.53 -8.25
N ALA A 166 -9.52 2.72 -8.70
CA ALA A 166 -9.02 2.18 -9.98
C ALA A 166 -8.40 0.77 -9.88
N LEU A 167 -8.19 0.23 -8.68
CA LEU A 167 -7.57 -1.08 -8.48
C LEU A 167 -8.58 -2.07 -7.88
N PRO A 168 -8.58 -3.35 -8.31
CA PRO A 168 -9.34 -4.38 -7.64
C PRO A 168 -8.94 -4.50 -6.16
N VAL A 169 -9.92 -4.58 -5.26
CA VAL A 169 -9.68 -4.72 -3.82
C VAL A 169 -8.85 -5.97 -3.53
N GLU A 170 -9.12 -7.06 -4.24
CA GLU A 170 -8.43 -8.33 -4.11
C GLU A 170 -6.96 -8.23 -4.53
N LEU A 171 -6.64 -7.36 -5.50
CA LEU A 171 -5.26 -7.10 -5.91
C LEU A 171 -4.51 -6.34 -4.81
N ILE A 172 -5.14 -5.30 -4.25
CA ILE A 172 -4.54 -4.54 -3.15
C ILE A 172 -4.31 -5.45 -1.93
N ASP A 173 -5.28 -6.31 -1.59
CA ASP A 173 -5.16 -7.30 -0.51
C ASP A 173 -4.06 -8.34 -0.78
N ALA A 174 -3.96 -8.83 -2.02
CA ALA A 174 -2.93 -9.78 -2.41
C ALA A 174 -1.51 -9.18 -2.33
N ILE A 175 -1.35 -7.90 -2.64
CA ILE A 175 -0.08 -7.16 -2.49
C ILE A 175 0.21 -6.84 -1.02
N GLY A 176 -0.79 -6.41 -0.26
CA GLY A 176 -0.68 -6.00 1.13
C GLY A 176 -0.16 -4.56 1.33
N PRO A 177 0.37 -4.23 2.53
CA PRO A 177 0.73 -2.86 2.91
C PRO A 177 1.82 -2.22 2.04
N ALA A 178 2.80 -3.01 1.57
CA ALA A 178 3.92 -2.53 0.76
C ALA A 178 4.60 -1.27 1.36
N PRO A 179 5.18 -1.37 2.58
CA PRO A 179 5.82 -0.23 3.24
C PRO A 179 6.91 0.37 2.34
N GLY A 180 7.07 1.69 2.39
CA GLY A 180 7.99 2.43 1.52
C GLY A 180 7.51 2.63 0.07
N VAL A 181 6.45 1.96 -0.38
CA VAL A 181 5.87 2.18 -1.72
C VAL A 181 4.97 3.42 -1.70
N GLY A 182 5.47 4.51 -2.27
CA GLY A 182 4.77 5.79 -2.32
C GLY A 182 3.75 5.91 -3.45
N ARG A 183 2.99 7.00 -3.41
CA ARG A 183 1.91 7.34 -4.37
C ARG A 183 2.26 7.14 -5.85
N ARG A 184 3.45 7.58 -6.28
CA ARG A 184 3.86 7.52 -7.70
C ARG A 184 3.93 6.09 -8.23
N SER A 185 4.38 5.16 -7.40
CA SER A 185 4.45 3.74 -7.78
C SER A 185 3.06 3.13 -7.89
N TRP A 186 2.14 3.48 -6.99
CA TRP A 186 0.74 3.05 -7.11
C TRP A 186 0.04 3.61 -8.34
N ILE A 187 0.36 4.84 -8.76
CA ILE A 187 -0.11 5.41 -10.04
C ILE A 187 0.46 4.61 -11.22
N GLU A 188 1.75 4.24 -11.20
CA GLU A 188 2.34 3.37 -12.24
C GLU A 188 1.61 2.03 -12.31
N LEU A 189 1.25 1.43 -11.16
CA LEU A 189 0.49 0.19 -11.13
C LEU A 189 -0.90 0.34 -11.80
N VAL A 190 -1.63 1.43 -11.50
CA VAL A 190 -2.91 1.73 -12.16
C VAL A 190 -2.73 1.83 -13.68
N GLU A 191 -1.76 2.63 -14.14
CA GLU A 191 -1.51 2.82 -15.58
C GLU A 191 -1.10 1.52 -16.28
N LEU A 192 -0.34 0.65 -15.60
CA LEU A 192 0.06 -0.65 -16.14
C LEU A 192 -1.13 -1.62 -16.20
N LEU A 193 -1.98 -1.62 -15.18
CA LEU A 193 -3.16 -2.47 -15.14
C LEU A 193 -4.17 -2.08 -16.22
N GLU A 194 -4.39 -0.78 -16.44
CA GLU A 194 -5.25 -0.26 -17.53
C GLU A 194 -4.77 -0.70 -18.93
N LYS A 195 -3.45 -0.83 -19.12
CA LYS A 195 -2.84 -1.22 -20.40
C LYS A 195 -2.61 -2.73 -20.54
N ALA A 196 -2.82 -3.50 -19.47
CA ALA A 196 -2.56 -4.93 -19.46
C ALA A 196 -3.59 -5.67 -20.34
N PRO A 197 -3.17 -6.65 -21.15
CA PRO A 197 -4.10 -7.42 -21.97
C PRO A 197 -5.02 -8.32 -21.13
N ALA A 198 -4.56 -8.74 -19.94
CA ALA A 198 -5.29 -9.61 -19.02
C ALA A 198 -5.13 -9.08 -17.57
N PRO A 199 -5.81 -7.96 -17.21
CA PRO A 199 -5.64 -7.35 -15.89
C PRO A 199 -6.09 -8.26 -14.73
N GLN A 200 -6.98 -9.21 -15.00
CA GLN A 200 -7.45 -10.17 -13.99
C GLN A 200 -6.34 -11.15 -13.53
N GLU A 201 -5.32 -11.40 -14.37
CA GLU A 201 -4.19 -12.27 -14.02
C GLU A 201 -3.29 -11.63 -12.94
N ALA A 202 -3.30 -10.30 -12.82
CA ALA A 202 -2.48 -9.57 -11.84
C ALA A 202 -2.77 -10.02 -10.41
N THR A 203 -4.05 -10.21 -10.07
CA THR A 203 -4.48 -10.67 -8.74
C THR A 203 -4.00 -12.08 -8.47
N GLN A 204 -4.17 -13.01 -9.42
CA GLN A 204 -3.72 -14.38 -9.28
C GLN A 204 -2.20 -14.47 -9.14
N PHE A 205 -1.48 -13.67 -9.93
CA PHE A 205 -0.02 -13.56 -9.83
C PHE A 205 0.41 -13.05 -8.44
N ALA A 206 -0.20 -11.97 -7.94
CA ALA A 206 0.08 -11.43 -6.60
C ALA A 206 -0.19 -12.46 -5.49
N LEU A 207 -1.27 -13.25 -5.61
CA LEU A 207 -1.61 -14.32 -4.66
C LEU A 207 -0.55 -15.43 -4.63
N GLY A 208 0.11 -15.72 -5.76
CA GLY A 208 1.22 -16.67 -5.84
C GLY A 208 2.49 -16.21 -5.11
N LEU A 209 2.60 -14.92 -4.77
CA LEU A 209 3.78 -14.32 -4.15
C LEU A 209 3.67 -14.15 -2.64
N ARG A 210 2.68 -14.77 -1.98
CA ARG A 210 2.41 -14.62 -0.53
C ARG A 210 3.60 -14.93 0.38
N ALA A 211 4.58 -15.70 -0.08
CA ALA A 211 5.82 -15.97 0.67
C ALA A 211 6.80 -14.78 0.72
N LEU A 212 6.63 -13.80 -0.17
CA LEU A 212 7.46 -12.59 -0.20
C LEU A 212 6.90 -11.50 0.71
N ALA A 213 7.78 -10.59 1.15
CA ALA A 213 7.35 -9.38 1.83
C ALA A 213 6.47 -8.52 0.90
N SER A 214 5.52 -7.77 1.44
CA SER A 214 4.53 -7.03 0.65
C SER A 214 5.12 -6.02 -0.35
N GLN A 215 6.26 -5.40 0.00
CA GLN A 215 6.98 -4.50 -0.89
C GLN A 215 7.58 -5.21 -2.11
N ASP A 216 8.05 -6.45 -1.92
CA ASP A 216 8.58 -7.28 -3.00
C ASP A 216 7.45 -7.84 -3.86
N ARG A 217 6.31 -8.21 -3.25
CA ARG A 217 5.09 -8.55 -4.00
C ARG A 217 4.68 -7.41 -4.94
N PHE A 218 4.65 -6.18 -4.44
CA PHE A 218 4.34 -5.00 -5.27
C PHE A 218 5.29 -4.89 -6.46
N LYS A 219 6.60 -4.99 -6.22
CA LYS A 219 7.64 -4.89 -7.25
C LYS A 219 7.50 -5.97 -8.33
N GLU A 220 7.24 -7.20 -7.93
CA GLU A 220 7.06 -8.31 -8.87
C GLU A 220 5.78 -8.14 -9.69
N VAL A 221 4.67 -7.69 -9.10
CA VAL A 221 3.43 -7.39 -9.83
C VAL A 221 3.65 -6.30 -10.88
N VAL A 222 4.30 -5.20 -10.52
CA VAL A 222 4.67 -4.13 -11.47
C VAL A 222 5.56 -4.68 -12.59
N THR A 223 6.51 -5.55 -12.26
CA THR A 223 7.41 -6.16 -13.25
C THR A 223 6.67 -7.12 -14.19
N HIS A 224 5.70 -7.87 -13.67
CA HIS A 224 4.85 -8.78 -14.42
C HIS A 224 3.95 -8.04 -15.42
N LEU A 225 3.39 -6.89 -15.01
CA LEU A 225 2.50 -6.07 -15.85
C LEU A 225 3.26 -5.22 -16.87
N LYS A 226 4.56 -4.99 -16.68
CA LYS A 226 5.37 -4.29 -17.68
C LYS A 226 5.34 -5.07 -18.99
N PRO A 227 5.12 -4.40 -20.12
CA PRO A 227 5.13 -5.08 -21.41
C PRO A 227 6.47 -5.79 -21.55
N ARG A 228 6.43 -7.13 -21.66
CA ARG A 228 7.61 -7.90 -22.03
C ARG A 228 8.10 -7.26 -23.32
N ARG A 229 9.27 -6.63 -23.27
CA ARG A 229 10.02 -6.35 -24.48
C ARG A 229 10.19 -7.72 -25.13
N ILE A 230 9.37 -7.99 -26.14
CA ILE A 230 9.76 -8.87 -27.23
C ILE A 230 10.92 -8.10 -27.85
N VAL A 231 12.11 -8.20 -27.24
CA VAL A 231 13.32 -8.21 -28.03
C VAL A 231 13.02 -9.37 -28.94
N ALA A 232 12.63 -9.06 -30.17
CA ALA A 232 12.73 -10.04 -31.22
C ALA A 232 14.19 -10.48 -31.10
N ARG A 233 14.42 -11.63 -30.45
CA ARG A 233 15.58 -12.46 -30.74
C ARG A 233 15.32 -12.92 -32.16
N GLY A 234 15.41 -12.00 -33.11
CA GLY A 234 16.00 -12.34 -34.38
C GLY A 234 17.34 -12.90 -33.97
N VAL A 235 17.50 -14.20 -34.12
CA VAL A 235 18.82 -14.78 -34.30
C VAL A 235 19.53 -13.80 -35.25
N PRO A 236 20.70 -13.23 -34.88
CA PRO A 236 21.37 -12.32 -35.79
C PRO A 236 21.51 -13.06 -37.13
N ASP A 237 20.95 -12.50 -38.21
CA ASP A 237 21.17 -13.09 -39.52
C ASP A 237 22.66 -12.93 -39.77
N VAL A 238 23.34 -14.07 -39.89
CA VAL A 238 24.77 -14.10 -40.17
C VAL A 238 24.91 -13.91 -41.68
N LEU A 239 25.43 -12.76 -42.07
CA LEU A 239 25.83 -12.51 -43.44
C LEU A 239 27.09 -13.34 -43.70
N ALA A 240 27.02 -14.29 -44.62
CA ALA A 240 28.14 -15.14 -45.00
C ALA A 240 28.52 -14.89 -46.47
N ALA A 241 29.81 -15.01 -46.79
CA ALA A 241 30.25 -15.01 -48.17
C ALA A 241 29.92 -16.35 -48.85
N PRO A 242 29.95 -16.41 -50.20
CA PRO A 242 29.69 -17.64 -50.96
C PRO A 242 30.61 -18.81 -50.59
N ASP A 243 31.79 -18.54 -50.02
CA ASP A 243 32.75 -19.51 -49.51
C ASP A 243 32.44 -20.02 -48.09
N GLY A 244 31.35 -19.53 -47.49
CA GLY A 244 30.90 -19.90 -46.13
C GLY A 244 31.53 -19.07 -45.00
N SER A 245 32.42 -18.13 -45.30
CA SER A 245 33.03 -17.26 -44.28
C SER A 245 32.01 -16.26 -43.70
N ARG A 246 32.04 -16.05 -42.38
CA ARG A 246 31.13 -15.11 -41.69
C ARG A 246 31.62 -13.67 -41.87
N LEU A 247 30.81 -12.83 -42.50
CA LEU A 247 31.15 -11.43 -42.83
C LEU A 247 30.62 -10.45 -41.78
N ALA A 248 29.36 -10.60 -41.33
CA ALA A 248 28.75 -9.70 -40.35
C ALA A 248 27.55 -10.32 -39.65
N GLN A 249 27.20 -9.80 -38.48
CA GLN A 249 25.90 -10.02 -37.86
C GLN A 249 24.96 -8.88 -38.22
N VAL A 250 23.76 -9.21 -38.70
CA VAL A 250 22.76 -8.22 -39.10
C VAL A 250 21.60 -8.24 -38.10
N LYS A 251 21.21 -7.04 -37.64
CA LYS A 251 19.97 -6.82 -36.90
C LYS A 251 19.10 -5.84 -37.67
N GLN A 252 17.86 -6.23 -37.95
CA GLN A 252 16.91 -5.39 -38.68
C GLN A 252 15.70 -5.06 -37.83
N SER A 253 15.16 -3.85 -38.03
CA SER A 253 13.90 -3.38 -37.44
C SER A 253 13.17 -2.53 -38.47
N LYS A 254 11.92 -2.15 -38.17
CA LYS A 254 11.13 -1.28 -39.08
C LYS A 254 11.77 0.10 -39.34
N ALA A 255 12.69 0.56 -38.49
CA ALA A 255 13.27 1.91 -38.56
C ALA A 255 14.79 1.93 -38.85
N LYS A 256 15.50 0.82 -38.68
CA LYS A 256 16.96 0.75 -38.85
C LYS A 256 17.46 -0.65 -39.18
N VAL A 257 18.58 -0.70 -39.90
CA VAL A 257 19.42 -1.88 -40.13
C VAL A 257 20.78 -1.64 -39.48
N GLU A 258 21.20 -2.55 -38.61
CA GLU A 258 22.51 -2.56 -37.95
C GLU A 258 23.34 -3.73 -38.50
N ILE A 259 24.51 -3.41 -39.06
CA ILE A 259 25.49 -4.40 -39.52
C ILE A 259 26.68 -4.34 -38.55
N MET A 260 26.95 -5.44 -37.86
CA MET A 260 28.05 -5.56 -36.90
C MET A 260 29.16 -6.43 -37.49
N ILE A 261 30.32 -5.84 -37.75
CA ILE A 261 31.53 -6.52 -38.23
C ILE A 261 32.51 -6.62 -37.06
N ASP A 262 33.01 -7.82 -36.78
CA ASP A 262 34.02 -8.02 -35.74
C ASP A 262 35.39 -7.53 -36.23
N ARG A 263 35.79 -6.34 -35.77
CA ARG A 263 37.10 -5.75 -36.08
C ARG A 263 38.29 -6.58 -35.58
N LYS A 264 38.11 -7.43 -34.57
CA LYS A 264 39.21 -8.29 -34.08
C LYS A 264 39.44 -9.48 -35.01
N ALA A 265 38.37 -9.98 -35.63
CA ALA A 265 38.46 -11.09 -36.58
C ALA A 265 38.83 -10.61 -37.99
N THR A 266 38.31 -9.46 -38.44
CA THR A 266 38.49 -8.96 -39.82
C THR A 266 38.69 -7.43 -39.86
N PRO A 267 39.86 -6.91 -39.45
CA PRO A 267 40.11 -5.47 -39.38
C PRO A 267 40.10 -4.79 -40.76
N ASP A 268 40.72 -5.41 -41.77
CA ASP A 268 40.84 -4.84 -43.12
C ASP A 268 39.47 -4.76 -43.83
N PHE A 269 38.64 -5.79 -43.66
CA PHE A 269 37.28 -5.79 -44.19
C PHE A 269 36.41 -4.70 -43.54
N ALA A 270 36.54 -4.49 -42.23
CA ALA A 270 35.80 -3.43 -41.54
C ALA A 270 36.21 -2.03 -42.03
N ALA A 271 37.49 -1.81 -42.34
CA ALA A 271 37.97 -0.55 -42.92
C ALA A 271 37.45 -0.36 -44.35
N PHE A 272 37.53 -1.41 -45.18
CA PHE A 272 37.02 -1.40 -46.55
C PHE A 272 35.52 -1.08 -46.61
N VAL A 273 34.70 -1.72 -45.77
CA VAL A 273 33.25 -1.44 -45.74
C VAL A 273 32.96 0.01 -45.42
N LEU A 274 33.67 0.61 -44.46
CA LEU A 274 33.49 2.02 -44.11
C LEU A 274 33.83 2.98 -45.26
N GLU A 275 34.84 2.63 -46.06
CA GLU A 275 35.22 3.41 -47.24
C GLU A 275 34.22 3.27 -48.40
N GLN A 276 33.63 2.09 -48.57
CA GLN A 276 32.71 1.81 -49.68
C GLN A 276 31.26 2.26 -49.44
N VAL A 277 30.83 2.43 -48.19
CA VAL A 277 29.44 2.82 -47.86
C VAL A 277 28.97 4.11 -48.59
N PRO A 278 29.77 5.20 -48.65
CA PRO A 278 29.39 6.39 -49.40
C PRO A 278 29.18 6.14 -50.91
N ALA A 279 30.04 5.32 -51.52
CA ALA A 279 29.95 4.98 -52.94
C ALA A 279 28.70 4.13 -53.24
N LEU A 280 28.41 3.14 -52.39
CA LEU A 280 27.20 2.33 -52.47
C LEU A 280 25.92 3.17 -52.38
N TYR A 281 25.92 4.20 -51.52
CA TYR A 281 24.79 5.12 -51.41
C TYR A 281 24.62 5.99 -52.68
N ALA A 282 25.73 6.44 -53.28
CA ALA A 282 25.70 7.18 -54.54
C ALA A 282 25.19 6.32 -55.70
N GLU A 283 25.63 5.06 -55.80
CA GLU A 283 25.16 4.10 -56.82
C GLU A 283 23.67 3.79 -56.67
N TYR A 284 23.19 3.56 -55.43
CA TYR A 284 21.77 3.39 -55.13
C TYR A 284 20.95 4.61 -55.60
N ARG A 285 21.41 5.82 -55.29
CA ARG A 285 20.76 7.07 -55.72
C ARG A 285 20.69 7.19 -57.24
N ALA A 286 21.75 6.82 -57.95
CA ALA A 286 21.79 6.87 -59.41
C ALA A 286 20.78 5.88 -60.06
N LYS A 287 20.78 4.62 -59.61
CA LYS A 287 19.85 3.58 -60.10
C LYS A 287 18.38 3.92 -59.84
N HIS A 288 18.09 4.52 -58.69
CA HIS A 288 16.73 4.92 -58.33
C HIS A 288 16.27 6.25 -58.97
N ARG A 289 17.18 7.05 -59.53
CA ARG A 289 16.83 8.23 -60.35
C ARG A 289 16.39 7.82 -61.75
N GLN A 290 17.14 6.93 -62.39
CA GLN A 290 16.81 6.39 -63.73
C GLN A 290 15.47 5.65 -63.75
N LYS A 291 15.10 4.98 -62.65
CA LYS A 291 13.82 4.27 -62.50
C LYS A 291 12.60 5.17 -62.28
N LYS A 292 12.81 6.48 -62.09
CA LYS A 292 11.75 7.49 -61.93
C LYS A 292 11.55 8.35 -63.18
N GLU A 293 12.49 8.30 -64.12
CA GLU A 293 12.50 9.06 -65.38
C GLU A 293 12.15 8.17 -66.59
N ALA A 294 11.97 6.87 -66.39
CA ALA A 294 11.41 5.89 -67.33
C ALA A 294 10.00 5.48 -66.89
#